data_AF-A0A7Y3FSP1-F1
#
_entry.id   AF-A0A7Y3FSP1-F1
#
_cell.length_a   1.000
_cell.length_b   1.000
_cell.length_c   1.000
_cell.angle_alpha   90.00
_cell.angle_beta   90.00
_cell.angle_gamma   90.00
#
_symmetry.space_group_name_H-M   'P 1'
#
loop_
_entity.id
_entity.type
_entity.pdbx_description
1 polymer ?
#
loop_
_entity_poly.entity_id
_entity_poly.type
_entity_poly.pdbx_seq_one_letter_code
_entity_poly.pdbx_strand_id
1 'polypeptide(L)'
;YPYIHMTGHGNIFFSDEEARNLRTYLLAGGFLHIDDNYGMEPYLQKELKKLFPEKELEEISTEHPIFSERFKFPNGLPKIHEHDGKRPQALGIFDKNRLILLFTFESDLGDGWEDPEVHNDPPEVRQKALQMGANIIQYAFKN
;
A
#
# COMPACT_ATOMS: atom_id res chain seq x y z
N TYR A 1 10.79 11.60 -8.88
CA TYR A 1 9.91 10.43 -8.89
C TYR A 1 9.34 10.26 -7.50
N PRO A 2 8.06 10.59 -7.24
CA PRO A 2 7.52 10.61 -5.89
C PRO A 2 6.85 9.30 -5.47
N TYR A 3 6.80 8.28 -6.32
CA TYR A 3 6.07 7.04 -6.05
C TYR A 3 6.91 5.79 -6.36
N ILE A 4 7.06 4.91 -5.37
CA ILE A 4 7.60 3.55 -5.50
C ILE A 4 6.45 2.58 -5.22
N HIS A 5 6.34 1.56 -6.06
CA HIS A 5 5.44 0.43 -5.84
C HIS A 5 6.26 -0.83 -5.57
N MET A 6 5.93 -1.55 -4.50
CA MET A 6 6.52 -2.83 -4.14
C MET A 6 5.40 -3.85 -3.96
N THR A 7 5.50 -4.98 -4.65
CA THR A 7 4.51 -6.06 -4.63
C THR A 7 5.23 -7.40 -4.75
N GLY A 8 4.63 -8.47 -4.24
CA GLY A 8 5.17 -9.82 -4.37
C GLY A 8 4.71 -10.78 -3.28
N HIS A 9 5.51 -11.83 -3.09
CA HIS A 9 5.24 -12.90 -2.13
C HIS A 9 6.51 -13.19 -1.32
N GLY A 10 6.38 -13.32 0.00
CA GLY A 10 7.46 -13.78 0.87
C GLY A 10 8.54 -12.74 1.21
N ASN A 11 9.81 -13.15 1.08
CA ASN A 11 10.94 -12.46 1.71
C ASN A 11 11.22 -11.08 1.08
N ILE A 12 11.25 -10.06 1.93
CA ILE A 12 11.79 -8.73 1.64
C ILE A 12 13.08 -8.57 2.42
N PHE A 13 14.08 -7.95 1.81
CA PHE A 13 15.34 -7.64 2.45
C PHE A 13 15.91 -6.33 1.91
N PHE A 14 16.30 -5.45 2.83
CA PHE A 14 17.12 -4.28 2.56
C PHE A 14 18.46 -4.42 3.28
N SER A 15 19.54 -4.16 2.55
CA SER A 15 20.83 -3.82 3.16
C SER A 15 20.73 -2.51 3.93
N ASP A 16 21.69 -2.23 4.81
CA ASP A 16 21.72 -0.98 5.59
C ASP A 16 21.84 0.26 4.69
N GLU A 17 22.44 0.13 3.50
CA GLU A 17 22.50 1.20 2.52
C GLU A 17 21.14 1.44 1.85
N GLU A 18 20.48 0.38 1.37
CA GLU A 18 19.14 0.46 0.76
C GLU A 18 18.11 1.00 1.75
N ALA A 19 18.13 0.54 3.01
CA ALA A 19 17.24 1.03 4.05
C ALA A 19 17.44 2.53 4.33
N ARG A 20 18.70 3.00 4.39
CA ARG A 20 19.02 4.43 4.56
C ARG A 20 18.59 5.26 3.36
N ASN A 21 18.80 4.76 2.14
CA ASN A 21 18.41 5.44 0.92
C ASN A 21 16.88 5.55 0.81
N LEU A 22 16.15 4.47 1.07
CA LEU A 22 14.69 4.44 1.05
C LEU A 22 14.11 5.34 2.15
N ARG A 23 14.67 5.31 3.36
CA ARG A 23 14.30 6.25 4.44
C ARG A 23 14.49 7.71 4.02
N THR A 24 15.64 8.03 3.43
CA THR A 24 15.95 9.41 2.97
C THR A 24 14.97 9.84 1.89
N TYR A 25 14.67 8.96 0.94
CA TYR A 25 13.68 9.19 -0.11
C TYR A 25 12.30 9.51 0.45
N LEU A 26 11.80 8.70 1.40
CA LEU A 26 10.48 8.87 2.01
C LEU A 26 10.38 10.17 2.81
N LEU A 27 11.42 10.50 3.59
CA LEU A 27 11.48 11.75 4.36
C LEU A 27 11.65 12.99 3.47
N ALA A 28 12.19 12.83 2.26
CA ALA A 28 12.33 13.92 1.27
C ALA A 28 11.07 14.18 0.44
N GLY A 29 9.95 13.51 0.74
CA GLY A 29 8.68 13.68 0.03
C GLY A 29 8.27 12.50 -0.84
N GLY A 30 9.12 11.47 -0.95
CA GLY A 30 8.76 10.23 -1.61
C GLY A 30 7.59 9.50 -0.94
N PHE A 31 6.95 8.61 -1.70
CA PHE A 31 5.86 7.75 -1.24
C PHE A 31 6.17 6.31 -1.65
N LEU A 32 5.91 5.37 -0.74
CA LEU A 32 6.04 3.93 -0.99
C LEU A 32 4.67 3.27 -0.80
N HIS A 33 4.15 2.66 -1.87
CA HIS A 33 3.03 1.74 -1.81
C HIS A 33 3.56 0.31 -1.81
N ILE A 34 3.15 -0.47 -0.81
CA ILE A 34 3.46 -1.89 -0.68
C ILE A 34 2.15 -2.65 -0.76
N ASP A 35 2.00 -3.50 -1.76
CA ASP A 35 0.83 -4.36 -1.95
C ASP A 35 1.20 -5.81 -1.63
N ASP A 36 0.57 -6.38 -0.60
CA ASP A 36 0.78 -7.79 -0.25
C ASP A 36 -0.08 -8.68 -1.13
N ASN A 37 0.55 -9.38 -2.07
CA ASN A 37 -0.12 -10.36 -2.93
C ASN A 37 -0.17 -11.75 -2.28
N TYR A 38 0.41 -11.90 -1.08
CA TYR A 38 0.22 -12.95 -0.08
C TYR A 38 1.56 -13.33 0.57
N GLY A 39 1.66 -13.11 1.89
CA GLY A 39 2.76 -13.60 2.73
C GLY A 39 3.97 -12.67 2.84
N MET A 40 3.87 -11.40 2.43
CA MET A 40 4.93 -10.40 2.64
C MET A 40 4.97 -9.88 4.08
N GLU A 41 3.81 -9.79 4.75
CA GLU A 41 3.65 -9.13 6.06
C GLU A 41 4.73 -9.48 7.12
N PRO A 42 5.07 -10.77 7.37
CA PRO A 42 6.01 -11.10 8.45
C PRO A 42 7.45 -10.66 8.17
N TYR A 43 7.81 -10.55 6.89
CA TYR A 43 9.13 -10.09 6.45
C TYR A 43 9.18 -8.58 6.37
N LEU A 44 8.09 -7.97 5.90
CA LEU A 44 7.95 -6.53 5.80
C LEU A 44 8.13 -5.86 7.17
N GLN A 45 7.46 -6.34 8.20
CA GLN A 45 7.54 -5.71 9.54
C GLN A 45 8.98 -5.59 10.05
N LYS A 46 9.81 -6.62 9.83
CA LYS A 46 11.23 -6.63 10.23
C LYS A 46 12.03 -5.59 9.46
N GLU A 47 11.82 -5.50 8.16
CA GLU A 47 12.52 -4.58 7.29
C GLU A 47 12.10 -3.12 7.54
N LEU A 48 10.82 -2.85 7.83
CA LEU A 48 10.35 -1.52 8.18
C LEU A 48 11.00 -0.96 9.45
N LYS A 49 11.35 -1.82 10.42
CA LYS A 49 12.10 -1.38 11.60
C LYS A 49 13.53 -0.93 11.29
N LYS A 50 14.13 -1.36 10.17
CA LYS A 50 15.41 -0.81 9.70
C LYS A 50 15.26 0.60 9.12
N LEU A 51 14.13 0.89 8.47
CA LEU A 51 13.84 2.21 7.91
C LEU A 51 13.44 3.20 9.01
N PHE A 52 12.52 2.79 9.89
CA PHE A 52 11.94 3.62 10.94
C PHE A 52 11.80 2.85 12.25
N PRO A 53 12.86 2.79 13.08
CA PRO A 53 12.83 2.10 14.37
C PRO A 53 11.73 2.62 15.31
N GLU A 54 11.49 3.95 15.25
CA GLU A 54 10.59 4.70 16.12
C GLU A 54 9.16 4.86 15.56
N LYS A 55 8.86 4.33 14.37
CA LYS A 55 7.53 4.41 13.79
C LYS A 55 6.89 3.03 13.74
N GLU A 56 5.57 3.01 13.75
CA GLU A 56 4.77 1.79 13.66
C GLU A 56 3.86 1.86 12.44
N LEU A 57 3.46 0.68 11.95
CA LEU A 57 2.38 0.57 10.97
C LEU A 57 1.07 0.76 11.71
N GLU A 58 0.36 1.83 11.38
CA GLU A 58 -0.93 2.16 11.97
C GLU A 58 -2.05 1.92 10.94
N GLU A 59 -3.19 1.40 11.37
CA GLU A 59 -4.33 1.24 10.47
C GLU A 59 -4.90 2.60 10.08
N ILE A 60 -5.05 2.82 8.78
CA ILE A 60 -5.51 4.08 8.23
C ILE A 60 -7.04 4.16 8.39
N SER A 61 -7.49 5.22 9.07
CA SER A 61 -8.92 5.52 9.22
C SER A 61 -9.61 5.67 7.85
N THR A 62 -10.86 5.23 7.75
CA THR A 62 -11.72 5.44 6.56
C THR A 62 -11.94 6.91 6.21
N GLU A 63 -11.75 7.81 7.19
CA GLU A 63 -11.83 9.27 6.99
C GLU A 63 -10.56 9.86 6.36
N HIS A 64 -9.49 9.08 6.20
CA HIS A 64 -8.26 9.55 5.60
C HIS A 64 -8.47 9.96 4.13
N PRO A 65 -7.87 11.07 3.65
CA PRO A 65 -8.07 11.56 2.28
C PRO A 65 -7.83 10.53 1.18
N ILE A 66 -6.93 9.57 1.41
CA ILE A 66 -6.63 8.49 0.45
C ILE A 66 -7.89 7.68 0.04
N PHE A 67 -8.92 7.62 0.88
CA PHE A 67 -10.18 6.93 0.58
C PHE A 67 -11.26 7.84 -0.02
N SER A 68 -10.99 9.14 -0.17
CA SER A 68 -12.01 10.13 -0.53
C SER A 68 -11.54 11.21 -1.52
N GLU A 69 -10.39 11.02 -2.20
CA GLU A 69 -9.88 11.89 -3.27
C GLU A 69 -10.85 12.00 -4.48
N ARG A 70 -10.61 11.28 -5.59
CA ARG A 70 -11.49 11.32 -6.77
C ARG A 70 -12.64 10.33 -6.62
N PHE A 71 -12.34 9.16 -6.09
CA PHE A 71 -13.29 8.07 -5.88
C PHE A 71 -13.53 7.88 -4.38
N LYS A 72 -14.75 7.49 -4.00
CA LYS A 72 -15.15 7.38 -2.59
C LYS A 72 -15.16 5.92 -2.15
N PHE A 73 -14.41 5.64 -1.10
CA PHE A 73 -14.30 4.35 -0.44
C PHE A 73 -14.68 4.51 1.04
N PRO A 74 -15.98 4.69 1.36
CA PRO A 74 -16.43 4.95 2.73
C PRO A 74 -16.12 3.80 3.71
N ASN A 75 -15.86 2.60 3.19
CA ASN A 75 -15.49 1.43 3.98
C ASN A 75 -13.97 1.17 3.97
N GLY A 76 -13.16 2.11 3.48
CA GLY A 76 -11.71 1.95 3.36
C GLY A 76 -11.29 1.08 2.18
N LEU A 77 -10.18 0.37 2.34
CA LEU A 77 -9.55 -0.44 1.30
C LEU A 77 -10.52 -1.50 0.73
N PRO A 78 -10.72 -1.59 -0.60
CA PRO A 78 -11.56 -2.63 -1.17
C PRO A 78 -10.89 -4.01 -1.06
N LYS A 79 -11.70 -5.08 -0.97
CA LYS A 79 -11.23 -6.47 -1.13
C LYS A 79 -11.29 -6.82 -2.62
N ILE A 80 -10.18 -7.23 -3.20
CA ILE A 80 -10.07 -7.64 -4.62
C ILE A 80 -9.97 -9.16 -4.68
N HIS A 81 -8.98 -9.74 -4.00
CA HIS A 81 -8.80 -11.19 -3.93
C HIS A 81 -9.02 -11.77 -2.52
N GLU A 82 -9.44 -13.03 -2.45
CA GLU A 82 -9.60 -13.76 -1.18
C GLU A 82 -8.33 -14.56 -0.86
N HIS A 83 -7.70 -14.26 0.28
CA HIS A 83 -6.62 -15.09 0.85
C HIS A 83 -7.17 -15.89 2.05
N ASP A 84 -6.97 -15.40 3.28
CA ASP A 84 -7.31 -16.11 4.52
C ASP A 84 -8.76 -15.88 4.99
N GLY A 85 -9.63 -15.32 4.14
CA GLY A 85 -10.98 -14.86 4.53
C GLY A 85 -10.96 -13.68 5.53
N LYS A 86 -9.80 -13.04 5.72
CA LYS A 86 -9.66 -11.83 6.54
C LYS A 86 -10.11 -10.60 5.76
N ARG A 87 -10.44 -9.55 6.52
CA ARG A 87 -10.81 -8.24 5.95
C ARG A 87 -9.58 -7.54 5.36
N PRO A 88 -9.73 -6.72 4.30
CA PRO A 88 -8.64 -5.87 3.81
C PRO A 88 -8.28 -4.80 4.85
N GLN A 89 -7.00 -4.48 4.94
CA GLN A 89 -6.46 -3.44 5.81
C GLN A 89 -5.48 -2.56 5.05
N ALA A 90 -5.65 -1.25 5.15
CA ALA A 90 -4.64 -0.30 4.77
C ALA A 90 -3.88 0.14 6.02
N LEU A 91 -2.59 -0.16 6.06
CA LEU A 91 -1.68 0.20 7.15
C LEU A 91 -0.72 1.27 6.64
N GLY A 92 -0.25 2.16 7.51
CA GLY A 92 0.54 3.29 7.09
C GLY A 92 1.61 3.71 8.08
N ILE A 93 2.68 4.31 7.55
CA ILE A 93 3.65 5.08 8.35
C ILE A 93 3.47 6.56 8.03
N PHE A 94 3.38 7.38 9.08
CA PHE A 94 3.21 8.82 8.97
C PHE A 94 4.50 9.57 9.35
N ASP A 95 4.78 10.67 8.64
CA ASP A 95 5.79 11.66 9.03
C ASP A 95 5.18 13.06 8.95
N LYS A 96 5.22 13.80 10.07
CA LYS A 96 4.61 15.13 10.20
C LYS A 96 3.16 15.17 9.70
N ASN A 97 2.36 14.18 10.10
CA ASN A 97 0.96 13.96 9.69
C ASN A 97 0.74 13.64 8.21
N ARG A 98 1.81 13.45 7.41
CA ARG A 98 1.72 12.97 6.03
C ARG A 98 1.93 11.46 5.99
N LEU A 99 1.02 10.73 5.37
CA LEU A 99 1.25 9.32 5.02
C LEU A 99 2.41 9.23 4.01
N ILE A 100 3.49 8.54 4.39
CA ILE A 100 4.68 8.37 3.54
C ILE A 100 4.84 6.94 3.01
N LEU A 101 4.24 5.97 3.70
CA LEU A 101 4.24 4.57 3.30
C LEU A 101 2.84 4.02 3.51
N LEU A 102 2.29 3.40 2.47
CA LEU A 102 1.03 2.66 2.49
C LEU A 102 1.34 1.18 2.31
N PHE A 103 0.81 0.34 3.18
CA PHE A 103 0.81 -1.11 3.06
C PHE A 103 -0.63 -1.61 2.93
N THR A 104 -0.96 -2.21 1.79
CA THR A 104 -2.26 -2.83 1.54
C THR A 104 -2.16 -4.32 1.81
N PHE A 105 -2.84 -4.75 2.87
CA PHE A 105 -2.83 -6.12 3.37
C PHE A 105 -4.21 -6.75 3.16
N GLU A 106 -4.24 -8.03 2.81
CA GLU A 106 -5.48 -8.79 2.61
C GLU A 106 -6.44 -8.13 1.59
N SER A 107 -5.90 -7.46 0.57
CA SER A 107 -6.68 -6.79 -0.48
C SER A 107 -6.33 -7.33 -1.86
N ASP A 108 -5.03 -7.36 -2.17
CA ASP A 108 -4.43 -7.67 -3.47
C ASP A 108 -4.90 -6.71 -4.57
N LEU A 109 -4.52 -5.42 -4.45
CA LEU A 109 -4.94 -4.44 -5.46
C LEU A 109 -4.38 -4.78 -6.86
N GLY A 110 -3.20 -5.40 -6.89
CA GLY A 110 -2.50 -5.88 -8.07
C GLY A 110 -3.38 -6.73 -8.99
N ASP A 111 -4.09 -7.73 -8.45
CA ASP A 111 -5.00 -8.61 -9.21
C ASP A 111 -5.99 -7.82 -10.09
N GLY A 112 -6.52 -6.72 -9.54
CA GLY A 112 -7.47 -5.86 -10.26
C GLY A 112 -6.83 -4.87 -11.24
N TRP A 113 -5.51 -4.71 -11.22
CA TRP A 113 -4.73 -3.84 -12.11
C TRP A 113 -4.17 -4.57 -13.33
N GLU A 114 -4.04 -5.89 -13.24
CA GLU A 114 -3.57 -6.73 -14.34
C GLU A 114 -4.62 -6.90 -15.45
N ASP A 115 -4.19 -7.53 -16.55
CA ASP A 115 -5.09 -7.86 -17.65
C ASP A 115 -6.23 -8.78 -17.16
N PRO A 116 -7.47 -8.60 -17.66
CA PRO A 116 -8.64 -9.34 -17.15
C PRO A 116 -8.49 -10.86 -17.13
N GLU A 117 -7.67 -11.40 -18.03
CA GLU A 117 -7.49 -12.83 -18.24
C GLU A 117 -6.58 -13.50 -17.19
N VAL A 118 -5.80 -12.73 -16.43
CA VAL A 118 -4.84 -13.29 -15.47
C VAL A 118 -5.57 -13.85 -14.24
N HIS A 119 -6.40 -13.03 -13.60
CA HIS A 119 -7.13 -13.42 -12.38
C HIS A 119 -8.62 -13.70 -12.64
N ASN A 120 -9.16 -13.27 -13.79
CA ASN A 120 -10.57 -13.40 -14.15
C ASN A 120 -11.54 -12.78 -13.13
N ASP A 121 -11.07 -11.74 -12.42
CA ASP A 121 -11.90 -10.97 -11.50
C ASP A 121 -13.08 -10.31 -12.21
N PRO A 122 -14.26 -10.24 -11.55
CA PRO A 122 -15.40 -9.53 -12.10
C PRO A 122 -15.06 -8.09 -12.49
N PRO A 123 -15.58 -7.56 -13.61
CA PRO A 123 -15.27 -6.20 -14.07
C PRO A 123 -15.46 -5.11 -13.01
N GLU A 124 -16.46 -5.24 -12.15
CA GLU A 124 -16.75 -4.31 -11.04
C GLU A 124 -15.71 -4.37 -9.91
N VAL A 125 -15.07 -5.51 -9.70
CA VAL A 125 -13.98 -5.67 -8.72
C VAL A 125 -12.72 -5.01 -9.26
N ARG A 126 -12.37 -5.29 -10.52
CA ARG A 126 -11.26 -4.62 -11.23
C ARG A 126 -11.44 -3.10 -11.27
N GLN A 127 -12.66 -2.63 -11.54
CA GLN A 127 -12.98 -1.20 -11.51
C GLN A 127 -12.67 -0.57 -10.14
N LYS A 128 -12.99 -1.25 -9.02
CA LYS A 128 -12.68 -0.77 -7.67
C LYS A 128 -11.17 -0.71 -7.43
N ALA A 129 -10.43 -1.75 -7.85
CA ALA A 129 -8.96 -1.76 -7.73
C ALA A 129 -8.34 -0.57 -8.47
N LEU A 130 -8.73 -0.35 -9.73
CA LEU A 130 -8.24 0.76 -10.55
C LEU A 130 -8.59 2.13 -9.94
N GLN A 131 -9.79 2.28 -9.40
CA GLN A 131 -10.21 3.51 -8.71
C GLN A 131 -9.42 3.76 -7.43
N MET A 132 -9.15 2.72 -6.64
CA MET A 132 -8.33 2.83 -5.44
C MET A 132 -6.88 3.18 -5.80
N GLY A 133 -6.32 2.53 -6.81
CA GLY A 133 -4.99 2.88 -7.36
C GLY A 133 -4.91 4.33 -7.82
N ALA A 134 -5.94 4.83 -8.51
CA ALA A 134 -6.02 6.23 -8.90
C ALA A 134 -6.03 7.19 -7.70
N ASN A 135 -6.75 6.85 -6.62
CA ASN A 135 -6.72 7.63 -5.38
C ASN A 135 -5.33 7.62 -4.72
N ILE A 136 -4.65 6.47 -4.66
CA ILE A 136 -3.30 6.33 -4.09
C ILE A 136 -2.31 7.22 -4.84
N ILE A 137 -2.30 7.14 -6.17
CA ILE A 137 -1.46 7.98 -7.02
C ILE A 137 -1.81 9.46 -6.82
N GLN A 138 -3.09 9.80 -6.79
CA GLN A 138 -3.51 11.19 -6.59
C GLN A 138 -3.05 11.74 -5.24
N TYR A 139 -3.18 10.95 -4.16
CA TYR A 139 -2.72 11.32 -2.83
C TYR A 139 -1.19 11.55 -2.82
N ALA A 140 -0.42 10.61 -3.37
CA ALA A 140 1.05 10.64 -3.38
C ALA A 140 1.65 11.84 -4.14
N PHE A 141 0.91 12.42 -5.10
CA PHE A 141 1.38 13.55 -5.90
C PHE A 141 0.82 14.92 -5.46
N LYS A 142 -0.14 14.95 -4.53
CA LYS A 142 -0.75 16.19 -4.04
C LYS A 142 -0.32 16.60 -2.63
N ASN A 143 0.23 15.67 -1.84
CA ASN A 143 0.53 15.84 -0.43
C ASN A 143 2.01 15.58 -0.12
#